data_AF-A0A7S4IRR2-F1
#
_entry.id   AF-A0A7S4IRR2-F1
#
_cell.length_a   1.000
_cell.length_b   1.000
_cell.length_c   1.000
_cell.angle_alpha   90.00
_cell.angle_beta   90.00
_cell.angle_gamma   90.00
#
_symmetry.space_group_name_H-M   'P 1'
#
loop_
_entity.id
_entity.type
_entity.pdbx_description
1 polymer ?
#
loop_
_entity_poly.entity_id
_entity_poly.type
_entity_poly.pdbx_seq_one_letter_code
_entity_poly.pdbx_strand_id
1 'polypeptide(L)'
;ADGRGTNTLTDGFAVARQLQLEDPEGYALLARYGYDAERDFVASRVDSTQAFNRGLVVSTQHPLLQLDEDGRLKRLQYNEVFRTPLTLPFDVFDKWYAAFGRFVELIHCAEFERKVPMQRGRFLLMNNWRVLHGRAGGAASSDRMLVGGTITREAIYSQARRLLRERRAGGFADVSQEEELSIRRSTGEVEP
;
A
#
# COMPACT_ATOMS: atom_id res chain seq x y z
N ALA A 1 -22.32 -14.48 7.27
CA ALA A 1 -22.04 -14.00 5.91
C ALA A 1 -20.76 -13.15 5.88
N ASP A 2 -20.51 -12.33 6.91
CA ASP A 2 -19.27 -11.58 7.07
C ASP A 2 -18.11 -12.49 7.54
N GLY A 3 -17.19 -12.82 6.62
CA GLY A 3 -16.03 -13.70 6.92
C GLY A 3 -15.55 -14.55 5.74
N ARG A 4 -16.46 -14.91 4.82
CA ARG A 4 -16.15 -15.74 3.66
C ARG A 4 -15.91 -14.84 2.44
N GLY A 5 -14.64 -14.59 2.13
CA GLY A 5 -14.26 -13.92 0.87
C GLY A 5 -14.44 -12.39 0.81
N THR A 6 -14.68 -11.71 1.93
CA THR A 6 -14.80 -10.23 1.95
C THR A 6 -13.53 -9.58 2.51
N ASN A 7 -13.02 -8.57 1.80
CA ASN A 7 -11.94 -7.70 2.26
C ASN A 7 -12.53 -6.43 2.90
N THR A 8 -11.72 -5.72 3.68
CA THR A 8 -11.99 -4.34 4.06
C THR A 8 -10.97 -3.43 3.40
N LEU A 9 -11.41 -2.25 2.96
CA LEU A 9 -10.54 -1.19 2.45
C LEU A 9 -10.90 0.12 3.15
N THR A 10 -9.89 0.88 3.53
CA THR A 10 -10.06 2.18 4.19
C THR A 10 -9.18 3.21 3.50
N ASP A 11 -9.75 4.36 3.13
CA ASP A 11 -8.97 5.50 2.64
C ASP A 11 -8.25 6.18 3.81
N GLY A 12 -7.00 5.78 4.03
CA GLY A 12 -6.19 6.30 5.13
C GLY A 12 -5.93 7.80 5.04
N PHE A 13 -6.03 8.40 3.84
CA PHE A 13 -5.86 9.86 3.69
C PHE A 13 -7.12 10.60 4.15
N ALA A 14 -8.30 10.03 3.91
CA ALA A 14 -9.55 10.58 4.43
C ALA A 14 -9.56 10.52 5.97
N VAL A 15 -9.14 9.39 6.54
CA VAL A 15 -8.99 9.23 8.00
C VAL A 15 -7.99 10.23 8.57
N ALA A 16 -6.82 10.39 7.94
CA ALA A 16 -5.82 11.33 8.42
C ALA A 16 -6.32 12.78 8.38
N ARG A 17 -7.10 13.17 7.37
CA ARG A 17 -7.76 14.49 7.33
C ARG A 17 -8.81 14.64 8.43
N GLN A 18 -9.59 13.60 8.69
CA GLN A 18 -10.56 13.64 9.79
C GLN A 18 -9.84 13.82 11.13
N LEU A 19 -8.77 13.06 11.37
CA LEU A 19 -7.95 13.21 12.57
C LEU A 19 -7.36 14.63 12.67
N GLN A 20 -6.90 15.21 11.55
CA GLN A 20 -6.39 16.58 11.53
C GLN A 20 -7.44 17.62 11.94
N LEU A 21 -8.71 17.40 11.60
CA LEU A 21 -9.81 18.29 11.99
C LEU A 21 -10.21 18.10 13.46
N GLU A 22 -10.21 16.86 13.95
CA GLU A 22 -10.60 16.52 15.33
C GLU A 22 -9.50 16.84 16.34
N ASP A 23 -8.25 16.52 16.02
CA ASP A 23 -7.09 16.62 16.89
C ASP A 23 -5.83 17.03 16.08
N PRO A 24 -5.64 18.34 15.84
CA PRO A 24 -4.47 18.83 15.11
C PRO A 24 -3.13 18.52 15.81
N GLU A 25 -3.11 18.47 17.15
CA GLU A 25 -1.90 18.15 17.92
C GLU A 25 -1.54 16.68 17.76
N GLY A 26 -2.52 15.78 17.91
CA GLY A 26 -2.35 14.35 17.66
C GLY A 26 -1.94 14.04 16.23
N TYR A 27 -2.55 14.69 15.24
CA TYR A 27 -2.10 14.60 13.84
C TYR A 27 -0.62 14.97 13.70
N ALA A 28 -0.20 16.10 14.28
CA ALA A 28 1.20 16.53 14.22
C ALA A 28 2.14 15.54 14.91
N LEU A 29 1.72 14.92 16.02
CA LEU A 29 2.47 13.86 16.68
C LEU A 29 2.61 12.61 15.82
N LEU A 30 1.54 12.13 15.18
CA LEU A 30 1.58 10.99 14.26
C LEU A 30 2.35 11.28 12.96
N ALA A 31 2.45 12.55 12.59
CA ALA A 31 3.26 13.01 11.46
C ALA A 31 4.75 13.19 11.80
N ARG A 32 5.07 13.33 13.09
CA ARG A 32 6.44 13.46 13.59
C ARG A 32 7.04 12.14 14.06
N TYR A 33 6.24 11.30 14.69
CA TYR A 33 6.68 10.07 15.34
C TYR A 33 5.96 8.85 14.76
N GLY A 34 6.75 7.80 14.51
CA GLY A 34 6.26 6.49 14.11
C GLY A 34 5.88 5.60 15.29
N TYR A 35 5.38 4.42 14.95
CA TYR A 35 5.43 3.28 15.85
C TYR A 35 6.61 2.39 15.45
N ASP A 36 7.11 1.62 16.40
CA ASP A 36 8.18 0.68 16.14
C ASP A 36 7.59 -0.56 15.46
N ALA A 37 8.14 -0.90 14.31
CA ALA A 37 7.70 -2.01 13.51
C ALA A 37 8.88 -2.91 13.16
N GLU A 38 8.76 -4.22 13.37
CA GLU A 38 9.75 -5.21 12.98
C GLU A 38 9.08 -6.46 12.39
N ARG A 39 9.70 -7.02 11.36
CA ARG A 39 9.28 -8.31 10.80
C ARG A 39 10.45 -9.08 10.22
N ASP A 40 10.60 -10.34 10.65
CA ASP A 40 11.42 -11.32 9.93
C ASP A 40 10.60 -11.96 8.80
N PHE A 41 10.90 -11.61 7.56
CA PHE A 41 10.18 -12.11 6.39
C PHE A 41 10.48 -13.56 6.02
N VAL A 42 11.55 -14.15 6.55
CA VAL A 42 11.96 -15.53 6.27
C VAL A 42 11.48 -16.43 7.39
N ALA A 43 11.80 -16.09 8.66
CA ALA A 43 11.38 -16.90 9.80
C ALA A 43 9.86 -16.90 10.01
N SER A 44 9.15 -15.87 9.56
CA SER A 44 7.68 -15.83 9.67
C SER A 44 6.92 -16.61 8.58
N ARG A 45 7.63 -17.26 7.65
CA ARG A 45 7.04 -18.14 6.63
C ARG A 45 7.27 -19.60 7.00
N VAL A 46 6.33 -20.15 7.78
CA VAL A 46 6.37 -21.56 8.22
C VAL A 46 6.24 -22.55 7.05
N ASP A 47 5.83 -22.07 5.87
CA ASP A 47 5.53 -22.83 4.65
C ASP A 47 6.40 -22.44 3.43
N SER A 48 7.45 -21.63 3.62
CA SER A 48 8.30 -21.18 2.51
C SER A 48 9.21 -22.29 1.98
N THR A 49 9.13 -22.56 0.67
CA THR A 49 10.04 -23.45 -0.06
C THR A 49 11.33 -22.75 -0.53
N GLN A 50 11.54 -21.47 -0.16
CA GLN A 50 12.72 -20.71 -0.58
C GLN A 50 13.97 -21.22 0.16
N ALA A 51 14.98 -21.66 -0.59
CA ALA A 51 16.23 -22.22 -0.06
C ALA A 51 17.14 -21.19 0.67
N PHE A 52 16.80 -19.89 0.60
CA PHE A 52 17.54 -18.84 1.30
C PHE A 52 16.99 -18.67 2.73
N ASN A 53 17.60 -19.38 3.67
CA ASN A 53 17.20 -19.44 5.08
C ASN A 53 17.82 -18.32 5.95
N ARG A 54 18.44 -17.29 5.33
CA ARG A 54 19.01 -16.18 6.09
C ARG A 54 17.90 -15.19 6.39
N GLY A 55 17.59 -15.01 7.69
CA GLY A 55 16.58 -14.07 8.17
C GLY A 55 16.67 -12.71 7.49
N LEU A 56 15.54 -12.21 6.99
CA LEU A 56 15.41 -10.84 6.49
C LEU A 56 14.56 -10.07 7.50
N VAL A 57 15.23 -9.52 8.50
CA VAL A 57 14.60 -8.67 9.50
C VAL A 57 14.54 -7.26 8.95
N VAL A 58 13.33 -6.70 8.89
CA VAL A 58 13.09 -5.32 8.52
C VAL A 58 12.50 -4.61 9.72
N SER A 59 13.19 -3.57 10.18
CA SER A 59 12.75 -2.73 11.30
C SER A 59 12.56 -1.29 10.81
N THR A 60 11.48 -0.63 11.21
CA THR A 60 11.17 0.76 10.81
C THR A 60 10.55 1.53 11.95
N GLN A 61 10.85 2.83 12.01
CA GLN A 61 10.26 3.80 12.96
C GLN A 61 9.74 5.05 12.23
N HIS A 62 9.39 4.91 10.95
CA HIS A 62 8.92 6.05 10.16
C HIS A 62 7.63 6.61 10.75
N PRO A 63 7.40 7.94 10.64
CA PRO A 63 6.12 8.54 11.00
C PRO A 63 4.95 7.79 10.39
N LEU A 64 3.87 7.65 11.16
CA LEU A 64 2.66 7.00 10.70
C LEU A 64 2.06 7.78 9.52
N LEU A 65 2.09 9.12 9.62
CA LEU A 65 1.69 10.06 8.58
C LEU A 65 2.91 10.72 7.96
N GLN A 66 3.33 10.28 6.78
CA GLN A 66 4.50 10.83 6.11
C GLN A 66 4.09 11.96 5.18
N LEU A 67 4.63 13.14 5.42
CA LEU A 67 4.39 14.34 4.63
C LEU A 67 5.43 14.49 3.51
N ASP A 68 5.07 15.17 2.43
CA ASP A 68 6.03 15.67 1.44
C ASP A 68 6.64 17.02 1.86
N GLU A 69 7.48 17.58 0.99
CA GLU A 69 8.19 18.85 1.22
C GLU A 69 7.25 20.05 1.38
N ASP A 70 6.03 19.96 0.85
CA ASP A 70 5.00 20.98 0.98
C ASP A 70 4.08 20.75 2.21
N GLY A 71 4.40 19.75 3.05
CA GLY A 71 3.60 19.38 4.20
C GLY A 71 2.31 18.62 3.85
N ARG A 72 2.15 18.13 2.62
CA ARG A 72 0.98 17.34 2.21
C ARG A 72 1.19 15.87 2.52
N LEU A 73 0.13 15.18 2.93
CA LEU A 73 0.19 13.75 3.20
C LEU A 73 0.58 12.96 1.94
N LYS A 74 1.74 12.31 1.99
CA LYS A 74 2.35 11.55 0.89
C LYS A 74 2.16 10.06 1.05
N ARG A 75 2.21 9.56 2.29
CA ARG A 75 2.07 8.14 2.61
C ARG A 75 1.55 7.96 4.03
N LEU A 76 0.69 6.98 4.20
CA LEU A 76 0.34 6.42 5.49
C LEU A 76 1.04 5.07 5.63
N GLN A 77 1.76 4.86 6.73
CA GLN A 77 2.47 3.61 7.02
C GLN A 77 1.97 3.03 8.33
N TYR A 78 1.18 1.96 8.22
CA TYR A 78 0.63 1.23 9.36
C TYR A 78 0.41 -0.24 9.02
N ASN A 79 0.85 -1.11 9.92
CA ASN A 79 0.66 -2.55 9.91
C ASN A 79 0.80 -3.08 11.34
N GLU A 80 -0.34 -3.44 11.94
CA GLU A 80 -0.40 -3.89 13.33
C GLU A 80 0.42 -5.17 13.58
N VAL A 81 0.53 -6.05 12.59
CA VAL A 81 1.27 -7.32 12.73
C VAL A 81 2.77 -7.09 12.94
N PHE A 82 3.28 -5.93 12.54
CA PHE A 82 4.71 -5.63 12.66
C PHE A 82 5.02 -4.89 13.98
N ARG A 83 4.01 -4.48 14.75
CA ARG A 83 4.21 -3.63 15.93
C ARG A 83 5.12 -4.28 16.98
N THR A 84 6.10 -3.51 17.46
CA THR A 84 7.00 -3.87 18.57
C THR A 84 6.86 -2.85 19.72
N PRO A 85 7.49 -3.07 20.90
CA PRO A 85 7.49 -2.10 21.97
C PRO A 85 8.00 -0.72 21.50
N LEU A 86 7.31 0.35 21.92
CA LEU A 86 7.55 1.72 21.48
C LEU A 86 8.75 2.37 22.20
N THR A 87 9.59 3.10 21.48
CA THR A 87 10.72 3.88 22.01
C THR A 87 10.48 5.40 21.92
N LEU A 88 9.26 5.85 22.14
CA LEU A 88 8.90 7.27 22.14
C LEU A 88 9.43 8.00 23.39
N PRO A 89 9.70 9.31 23.32
CA PRO A 89 9.98 10.12 24.52
C PRO A 89 8.84 10.01 25.54
N PHE A 90 9.19 9.94 26.82
CA PHE A 90 8.23 9.71 27.91
C PHE A 90 7.13 10.78 27.97
N ASP A 91 7.51 12.05 27.78
CA ASP A 91 6.61 13.21 27.77
C ASP A 91 5.70 13.28 26.54
N VAL A 92 6.00 12.51 25.50
CA VAL A 92 5.23 12.44 24.25
C VAL A 92 4.28 11.24 24.23
N PHE A 93 4.63 10.17 24.92
CA PHE A 93 3.97 8.86 24.81
C PHE A 93 2.46 8.93 24.98
N ASP A 94 1.96 9.52 26.06
CA ASP A 94 0.52 9.53 26.37
C ASP A 94 -0.31 10.22 25.27
N LYS A 95 0.16 11.39 24.81
CA LYS A 95 -0.51 12.16 23.76
C LYS A 95 -0.46 11.45 22.42
N TRP A 96 0.70 10.90 22.06
CA TRP A 96 0.85 10.15 20.81
C TRP A 96 -0.03 8.90 20.83
N TYR A 97 -0.09 8.19 21.95
CA TYR A 97 -0.85 6.95 22.06
C TYR A 97 -2.36 7.20 22.04
N ALA A 98 -2.83 8.30 22.63
CA ALA A 98 -4.22 8.74 22.49
C ALA A 98 -4.58 9.04 21.02
N ALA A 99 -3.72 9.79 20.31
CA ALA A 99 -3.91 10.09 18.89
C ALA A 99 -3.86 8.82 18.02
N PHE A 100 -2.95 7.89 18.32
CA PHE A 100 -2.85 6.59 17.66
C PHE A 100 -4.11 5.75 17.90
N GLY A 101 -4.62 5.70 19.14
CA GLY A 101 -5.87 5.03 19.48
C GLY A 101 -7.04 5.59 18.68
N ARG A 102 -7.16 6.92 18.61
CA ARG A 102 -8.19 7.59 17.82
C ARG A 102 -8.05 7.29 16.31
N PHE A 103 -6.83 7.27 15.79
CA PHE A 103 -6.56 6.84 14.43
C PHE A 103 -7.05 5.41 14.17
N VAL A 104 -6.74 4.47 15.06
CA VAL A 104 -7.18 3.06 14.96
C VAL A 104 -8.72 2.94 14.99
N GLU A 105 -9.39 3.73 15.83
CA GLU A 105 -10.87 3.78 15.83
C GLU A 105 -11.41 4.27 14.48
N LEU A 106 -10.85 5.35 13.93
CA LEU A 106 -11.29 5.93 12.67
C LEU A 106 -11.12 4.98 11.48
N ILE A 107 -10.01 4.23 11.41
CA ILE A 107 -9.77 3.31 10.28
C ILE A 107 -10.75 2.12 10.24
N HIS A 108 -11.37 1.80 11.37
CA HIS A 108 -12.38 0.73 11.52
C HIS A 108 -13.81 1.26 11.61
N CYS A 109 -14.01 2.58 11.62
CA CYS A 109 -15.33 3.18 11.63
C CYS A 109 -16.08 2.93 10.31
N ALA A 110 -17.40 2.71 10.38
CA ALA A 110 -18.26 2.49 9.22
C ALA A 110 -18.24 3.65 8.21
N GLU A 111 -17.88 4.86 8.66
CA GLU A 111 -17.73 6.01 7.78
C GLU A 111 -16.57 5.82 6.78
N PHE A 112 -15.46 5.21 7.19
CA PHE A 112 -14.24 5.10 6.38
C PHE A 112 -13.98 3.69 5.85
N GLU A 113 -14.33 2.65 6.60
CA GLU A 113 -14.12 1.27 6.20
C GLU A 113 -15.18 0.82 5.18
N ARG A 114 -14.75 0.17 4.10
CA ARG A 114 -15.62 -0.40 3.08
C ARG A 114 -15.38 -1.89 2.94
N LYS A 115 -16.46 -2.66 3.02
CA LYS A 115 -16.45 -4.10 2.74
C LYS A 115 -16.46 -4.31 1.22
N VAL A 116 -15.47 -5.06 0.73
CA VAL A 116 -15.30 -5.38 -0.69
C VAL A 116 -15.33 -6.90 -0.87
N PRO A 117 -16.44 -7.47 -1.37
CA PRO A 117 -16.52 -8.90 -1.64
C PRO A 117 -15.61 -9.28 -2.81
N MET A 118 -14.89 -10.40 -2.66
CA MET A 118 -14.05 -10.98 -3.71
C MET A 118 -14.65 -12.28 -4.21
N GLN A 119 -14.60 -12.46 -5.52
CA GLN A 119 -15.01 -13.68 -6.21
C GLN A 119 -13.84 -14.17 -7.07
N ARG A 120 -13.87 -15.46 -7.43
CA ARG A 120 -12.88 -16.04 -8.35
C ARG A 120 -12.80 -15.23 -9.65
N GLY A 121 -11.59 -14.95 -10.12
CA GLY A 121 -11.33 -14.19 -11.34
C GLY A 121 -11.37 -12.66 -11.15
N ARG A 122 -11.74 -12.15 -9.98
CA ARG A 122 -11.60 -10.73 -9.65
C ARG A 122 -10.24 -10.45 -9.03
N PHE A 123 -9.67 -9.30 -9.36
CA PHE A 123 -8.46 -8.78 -8.71
C PHE A 123 -8.74 -7.40 -8.12
N LEU A 124 -7.93 -7.02 -7.14
CA LEU A 124 -7.96 -5.70 -6.52
C LEU A 124 -6.58 -5.07 -6.69
N LEU A 125 -6.55 -3.86 -7.25
CA LEU A 125 -5.36 -3.03 -7.30
C LEU A 125 -5.59 -1.83 -6.38
N MET A 126 -4.62 -1.56 -5.50
CA MET A 126 -4.72 -0.44 -4.56
C MET A 126 -3.39 0.31 -4.46
N ASN A 127 -3.48 1.60 -4.17
CA ASN A 127 -2.32 2.37 -3.76
C ASN A 127 -2.01 2.07 -2.29
N ASN A 128 -1.06 1.17 -2.04
CA ASN A 128 -0.66 0.73 -0.70
C ASN A 128 -0.05 1.85 0.18
N TRP A 129 0.18 3.05 -0.36
CA TRP A 129 0.59 4.22 0.44
C TRP A 129 -0.59 5.04 0.97
N ARG A 130 -1.81 4.76 0.50
CA ARG A 130 -3.02 5.48 0.88
C ARG A 130 -4.08 4.56 1.47
N VAL A 131 -4.27 3.39 0.86
CA VAL A 131 -5.35 2.48 1.22
C VAL A 131 -4.83 1.47 2.24
N LEU A 132 -5.47 1.43 3.41
CA LEU A 132 -5.35 0.33 4.34
C LEU A 132 -6.29 -0.78 3.91
N HIS A 133 -5.90 -2.03 4.17
CA HIS A 133 -6.69 -3.18 3.81
C HIS A 133 -6.64 -4.26 4.89
N GLY A 134 -7.75 -4.99 4.99
CA GLY A 134 -7.90 -6.08 5.94
C GLY A 134 -8.85 -7.15 5.42
N ARG A 135 -9.21 -8.07 6.31
CA ARG A 135 -10.21 -9.10 6.05
C ARG A 135 -11.42 -8.83 6.92
N ALA A 136 -12.60 -8.80 6.31
CA ALA A 136 -13.84 -8.69 7.08
C ALA A 136 -14.11 -10.03 7.78
N GLY A 137 -14.41 -9.99 9.08
CA GLY A 137 -14.75 -11.15 9.89
C GLY A 137 -13.53 -11.94 10.40
N GLY A 138 -13.71 -12.58 11.57
CA GLY A 138 -12.65 -13.32 12.27
C GLY A 138 -12.47 -14.77 11.83
N ALA A 139 -13.47 -15.38 11.18
CA ALA A 139 -13.41 -16.79 10.79
C ALA A 139 -12.48 -17.00 9.58
N ALA A 140 -11.55 -17.96 9.69
CA ALA A 140 -10.77 -18.41 8.56
C ALA A 140 -11.68 -19.13 7.54
N SER A 141 -11.51 -18.83 6.25
CA SER A 141 -12.16 -19.56 5.15
C SER A 141 -11.19 -20.63 4.67
N SER A 142 -11.51 -21.90 4.87
CA SER A 142 -10.66 -23.04 4.49
C SER A 142 -10.53 -23.22 2.96
N ASP A 143 -11.38 -22.55 2.19
CA ASP A 143 -11.53 -22.64 0.74
C ASP A 143 -11.09 -21.37 -0.01
N ARG A 144 -10.39 -20.44 0.66
CA ARG A 144 -9.98 -19.16 0.07
C ARG A 144 -8.49 -19.11 -0.23
N MET A 145 -8.16 -19.03 -1.51
CA MET A 145 -6.81 -18.72 -2.00
C MET A 145 -6.80 -17.33 -2.65
N LEU A 146 -5.85 -16.48 -2.23
CA LEU A 146 -5.53 -15.23 -2.91
C LEU A 146 -4.09 -15.33 -3.40
N VAL A 147 -3.86 -14.94 -4.65
CA VAL A 147 -2.52 -14.73 -5.19
C VAL A 147 -2.34 -13.23 -5.34
N GLY A 148 -1.28 -12.70 -4.76
CA GLY A 148 -1.01 -11.27 -4.71
C GLY A 148 0.46 -10.96 -4.97
N GLY A 149 0.72 -9.71 -5.35
CA GLY A 149 2.05 -9.18 -5.56
C GLY A 149 2.06 -7.67 -5.47
N THR A 150 3.24 -7.09 -5.43
CA THR A 150 3.45 -5.64 -5.38
C THR A 150 4.12 -5.16 -6.65
N ILE A 151 3.71 -4.01 -7.16
CA ILE A 151 4.34 -3.32 -8.29
C ILE A 151 4.83 -1.96 -7.76
N THR A 152 6.00 -1.51 -8.23
CA THR A 152 6.49 -0.17 -7.89
C THR A 152 5.57 0.89 -8.47
N ARG A 153 5.32 1.94 -7.70
CA ARG A 153 4.42 3.03 -8.11
C ARG A 153 4.92 3.74 -9.35
N GLU A 154 6.24 3.82 -9.49
CA GLU A 154 6.97 4.42 -10.60
C GLU A 154 6.69 3.67 -11.91
N ALA A 155 6.56 2.34 -11.88
CA ALA A 155 6.18 1.55 -13.04
C ALA A 155 4.75 1.89 -13.51
N ILE A 156 3.80 2.02 -12.58
CA ILE A 156 2.43 2.43 -12.89
C ILE A 156 2.41 3.84 -13.50
N TYR A 157 3.13 4.80 -12.91
CA TYR A 157 3.18 6.17 -13.44
C TYR A 157 3.88 6.25 -14.79
N SER A 158 4.92 5.45 -15.03
CA SER A 158 5.61 5.37 -16.32
C SER A 158 4.64 4.92 -17.42
N GLN A 159 3.93 3.81 -17.19
CA GLN A 159 2.96 3.28 -18.15
C GLN A 159 1.77 4.24 -18.36
N ALA A 160 1.26 4.85 -17.29
CA ALA A 160 0.19 5.83 -17.40
C ALA A 160 0.61 7.04 -18.26
N ARG A 161 1.84 7.56 -18.06
CA ARG A 161 2.37 8.67 -18.88
C ARG A 161 2.52 8.27 -20.35
N ARG A 162 3.01 7.06 -20.64
CA ARG A 162 3.12 6.54 -22.00
C ARG A 162 1.75 6.52 -22.69
N LEU A 163 0.76 5.86 -22.07
CA LEU A 163 -0.60 5.75 -22.61
C LEU A 163 -1.30 7.10 -22.78
N LEU A 164 -1.11 8.04 -21.85
CA LEU A 164 -1.67 9.40 -21.97
C LEU A 164 -1.04 10.20 -23.11
N ARG A 165 0.25 9.97 -23.41
CA ARG A 165 0.95 10.60 -24.53
C ARG A 165 0.52 10.01 -25.87
N GLU A 166 0.37 8.69 -25.97
CA GLU A 166 -0.15 8.02 -27.18
C GLU A 166 -1.55 8.50 -27.55
N ARG A 167 -2.41 8.74 -26.56
CA ARG A 167 -3.74 9.29 -26.77
C ARG A 167 -3.76 10.76 -27.20
N ARG A 168 -2.67 11.51 -26.99
CA ARG A 168 -2.53 12.88 -27.50
C ARG A 168 -1.93 12.78 -28.90
N ALA A 169 -2.69 13.16 -29.93
CA ALA A 169 -2.19 13.21 -31.30
C ALA A 169 -0.85 13.98 -31.35
N GLY A 170 0.24 13.28 -31.71
CA GLY A 170 1.60 13.82 -31.74
C GLY A 170 2.56 13.37 -30.62
N GLY A 171 2.18 12.42 -29.77
CA GLY A 171 3.13 11.77 -28.84
C GLY A 171 4.16 10.91 -29.58
N PHE A 172 5.42 10.93 -29.11
CA PHE A 172 6.60 10.23 -29.67
C PHE A 172 6.24 8.89 -30.35
N ALA A 173 6.81 8.69 -31.55
CA ALA A 173 6.80 7.40 -32.22
C ALA A 173 7.23 6.33 -31.22
N ASP A 174 6.42 5.29 -31.13
CA ASP A 174 6.69 4.11 -30.33
C ASP A 174 8.05 3.54 -30.76
N VAL A 175 9.06 3.64 -29.91
CA VAL A 175 10.41 3.15 -30.22
C VAL A 175 10.38 1.63 -30.45
N SER A 176 9.39 0.92 -29.91
CA SER A 176 9.20 -0.50 -30.22
C SER A 176 8.69 -0.74 -31.64
N GLN A 177 7.94 0.22 -32.23
CA GLN A 177 7.63 0.19 -33.66
C GLN A 177 8.85 0.53 -34.50
N GLU A 178 9.73 1.45 -34.07
CA GLU A 178 10.97 1.73 -34.81
C GLU A 178 11.93 0.54 -34.78
N GLU A 179 12.06 -0.20 -33.67
CA GLU A 179 12.83 -1.43 -33.61
C GLU A 179 12.20 -2.55 -34.45
N GLU A 180 10.89 -2.80 -34.37
CA GLU A 180 10.19 -3.78 -35.25
C GLU A 180 10.28 -3.40 -36.74
N LEU A 181 10.15 -2.11 -37.08
CA LEU A 181 10.30 -1.58 -38.44
C LEU A 181 11.76 -1.68 -38.92
N SER A 182 12.75 -1.50 -38.03
CA SER A 182 14.17 -1.67 -38.35
C SER A 182 14.53 -3.14 -38.57
N ILE A 183 13.92 -4.05 -37.81
CA ILE A 183 14.11 -5.49 -37.95
C ILE A 183 13.48 -5.94 -39.27
N ARG A 184 12.23 -5.55 -39.58
CA ARG A 184 11.59 -5.87 -40.87
C ARG A 184 12.34 -5.29 -42.08
N ARG A 185 12.95 -4.11 -41.95
CA ARG A 185 13.79 -3.52 -43.01
C ARG A 185 15.13 -4.23 -43.18
N SER A 186 15.67 -4.88 -42.13
CA SER A 186 16.92 -5.63 -42.21
C SER A 186 16.73 -7.11 -42.59
N THR A 187 15.55 -7.69 -42.36
CA THR A 187 15.23 -9.08 -42.73
C THR A 187 14.63 -9.24 -44.13
N GLY A 188 14.36 -8.14 -44.86
CA GLY A 188 13.94 -8.19 -46.27
C GLY A 188 12.54 -8.76 -46.52
N GLU A 189 11.72 -8.96 -45.48
CA GLU A 189 10.34 -9.38 -45.64
C GLU A 189 9.45 -8.18 -45.98
N VAL A 190 9.43 -7.84 -47.27
CA VAL A 190 8.33 -7.12 -47.90
C VAL A 190 7.44 -8.17 -48.55
N GLU A 191 6.36 -8.57 -47.88
CA GLU A 191 5.29 -9.33 -48.54
C GLU A 191 4.32 -8.38 -49.28
N PRO A 192 3.66 -8.87 -50.34
CA PRO A 192 3.17 -8.09 -51.48
C PRO A 192 1.97 -7.16 -51.22
#